data_AF-A0A0E0ARB2-F1
#
_entry.id   AF-A0A0E0ARB2-F1
#
_cell.length_a   1.000
_cell.length_b   1.000
_cell.length_c   1.000
_cell.angle_alpha   90.00
_cell.angle_beta   90.00
_cell.angle_gamma   90.00
#
_symmetry.space_group_name_H-M   'P 1'
#
loop_
_entity.id
_entity.type
_entity.pdbx_description
1 polymer ?
#
loop_
_entity_poly.entity_id
_entity_poly.type
_entity_poly.pdbx_seq_one_letter_code
_entity_poly.pdbx_strand_id
1 'polypeptide(L)'
;MEGHTCWPSITGAVFNLHRGIPISREHNTQAEPRPGASSGGEPVFSGMDPKHFKGDHTYVHVSRKGYWQINTRDLLTDGHSTGFYAKGCAATVDSRTSLLADPTAIVAQVNHAIEAE
;
A
#
# COMPACT_ATOMS: atom_id res chain seq x y z
N MET A 1 -26.57 8.48 2.84
CA MET A 1 -25.69 7.55 2.10
C MET A 1 -24.48 7.33 2.99
N GLU A 2 -24.57 6.29 3.82
CA GLU A 2 -23.66 6.10 4.95
C GLU A 2 -22.27 5.73 4.44
N GLY A 3 -21.28 6.51 4.90
CA GLY A 3 -19.89 6.32 4.52
C GLY A 3 -19.37 5.04 5.15
N HIS A 4 -19.35 3.96 4.35
CA HIS A 4 -18.53 2.80 4.69
C HIS A 4 -17.07 3.24 4.70
N THR A 5 -16.52 3.31 5.89
CA THR A 5 -15.14 3.70 6.17
C THR A 5 -14.22 2.70 5.51
N CYS A 6 -13.69 3.07 4.36
CA CYS A 6 -12.76 2.25 3.61
C CYS A 6 -11.35 2.65 4.02
N TRP A 7 -10.65 1.76 4.74
CA TRP A 7 -9.26 1.97 5.14
C TRP A 7 -8.43 0.70 4.98
N PRO A 8 -8.24 0.21 3.74
CA PRO A 8 -7.23 -0.79 3.50
C PRO A 8 -5.86 -0.33 3.99
N SER A 9 -5.13 -1.21 4.66
CA SER A 9 -3.72 -0.99 4.98
C SER A 9 -2.85 -1.73 3.97
N ILE A 10 -2.11 -0.99 3.15
CA ILE A 10 -1.22 -1.56 2.13
C ILE A 10 0.19 -1.67 2.72
N THR A 11 0.77 -2.87 2.61
CA THR A 11 2.13 -3.19 3.06
C THR A 11 3.14 -3.11 1.91
N GLY A 12 4.35 -2.66 2.20
CA GLY A 12 5.56 -3.09 1.47
C GLY A 12 5.89 -2.40 0.17
N ALA A 13 5.32 -1.24 -0.15
CA ALA A 13 5.71 -0.50 -1.35
C ALA A 13 6.81 0.54 -1.09
N VAL A 14 7.61 0.74 -2.13
CA VAL A 14 8.72 1.67 -2.22
C VAL A 14 8.16 3.04 -2.59
N PHE A 15 8.36 4.04 -1.73
CA PHE A 15 7.74 5.35 -1.93
C PHE A 15 8.73 6.49 -1.73
N ASN A 16 8.85 7.31 -2.75
CA ASN A 16 9.31 8.69 -2.63
C ASN A 16 8.08 9.58 -2.69
N LEU A 17 7.94 10.51 -1.75
CA LEU A 17 6.74 11.34 -1.61
C LEU A 17 7.17 12.80 -1.55
N HIS A 18 7.30 13.40 -2.74
CA HIS A 18 7.55 14.83 -2.82
C HIS A 18 6.23 15.61 -2.70
N ARG A 19 6.18 16.45 -1.66
CA ARG A 19 5.23 17.55 -1.36
C ARG A 19 3.97 17.18 -0.55
N GLY A 20 4.01 17.46 0.76
CA GLY A 20 2.78 17.64 1.54
C GLY A 20 2.86 17.85 3.06
N ILE A 21 3.91 17.42 3.75
CA ILE A 21 4.04 17.55 5.21
C ILE A 21 5.49 17.85 5.61
N PRO A 22 5.78 18.85 6.46
CA PRO A 22 7.11 19.06 7.00
C PRO A 22 7.28 18.17 8.25
N ILE A 23 7.81 16.97 8.08
CA ILE A 23 8.58 16.31 9.13
C ILE A 23 9.84 15.82 8.44
N SER A 24 10.98 16.28 8.94
CA SER A 24 12.32 16.11 8.37
C SER A 24 12.59 14.74 7.74
N ARG A 25 13.16 14.78 6.53
CA ARG A 25 13.67 13.66 5.70
C ARG A 25 12.62 12.85 4.96
N GLU A 26 12.84 12.73 3.66
CA GLU A 26 12.21 11.71 2.82
C GLU A 26 12.54 10.33 3.43
N HIS A 27 11.54 9.48 3.63
CA HIS A 27 11.72 8.13 4.16
C HIS A 27 11.20 7.15 3.13
N ASN A 28 12.08 6.28 2.65
CA ASN A 28 11.73 5.24 1.70
C ASN A 28 12.06 3.88 2.29
N THR A 29 11.08 2.98 2.37
CA THR A 29 11.25 1.63 2.93
C THR A 29 11.24 0.62 1.80
N GLN A 30 12.32 -0.15 1.66
CA GLN A 30 12.39 -1.27 0.70
C GLN A 30 12.11 -2.58 1.45
N ALA A 31 11.01 -3.25 1.13
CA ALA A 31 10.69 -4.56 1.70
C ALA A 31 11.22 -5.67 0.78
N GLU A 32 12.12 -6.51 1.28
CA GLU A 32 12.63 -7.69 0.59
C GLU A 32 12.03 -8.97 1.21
N PRO A 33 11.08 -9.67 0.56
CA PRO A 33 10.61 -10.96 1.03
C PRO A 33 11.30 -12.06 0.21
N ARG A 34 12.42 -12.59 0.71
CA ARG A 34 12.98 -13.82 0.17
C ARG A 34 13.15 -14.86 1.27
N PRO A 35 12.43 -16.00 1.20
CA PRO A 35 12.73 -17.15 2.03
C PRO A 35 14.18 -17.57 1.80
N GLY A 36 15.04 -17.43 2.81
CA GLY A 36 16.46 -17.80 2.75
C GLY A 36 17.44 -16.68 2.37
N ALA A 37 16.99 -15.41 2.23
CA ALA A 37 17.93 -14.28 2.14
C ALA A 37 18.38 -13.85 3.55
N SER A 38 19.68 -13.54 3.70
CA SER A 38 20.28 -13.11 4.97
C SER A 38 20.04 -11.65 5.31
N SER A 39 19.55 -10.84 4.37
CA SER A 39 19.30 -9.41 4.53
C SER A 39 17.80 -9.13 4.56
N GLY A 40 17.34 -8.41 5.59
CA GLY A 40 15.98 -7.86 5.66
C GLY A 40 15.81 -6.62 4.78
N GLY A 41 14.74 -5.84 5.00
CA GLY A 41 14.50 -4.58 4.31
C GLY A 41 15.41 -3.43 4.77
N GLU A 42 15.62 -2.45 3.90
CA GLU A 42 16.47 -1.27 4.16
C GLU A 42 15.65 0.03 4.17
N PRO A 43 15.69 0.81 5.27
CA PRO A 43 15.17 2.17 5.29
C PRO A 43 16.22 3.15 4.73
N VAL A 44 15.88 3.86 3.65
CA VAL A 44 16.71 4.91 3.07
C VAL A 44 16.16 6.27 3.50
N PHE A 45 17.03 7.07 4.14
CA PHE A 45 16.71 8.42 4.57
C PHE A 45 17.23 9.42 3.52
N SER A 46 16.37 10.34 3.08
CA SER A 46 16.71 11.44 2.15
C SER A 46 17.10 10.98 0.74
N GLY A 47 16.48 9.91 0.24
CA GLY A 47 16.70 9.43 -1.12
C GLY A 47 16.07 8.07 -1.40
N MET A 48 16.52 7.45 -2.49
CA MET A 48 16.13 6.11 -2.92
C MET A 48 17.38 5.35 -3.36
N ASP A 49 17.42 4.03 -3.15
CA ASP A 49 18.46 3.18 -3.73
C ASP A 49 17.96 2.53 -5.04
N PRO A 50 18.52 2.89 -6.21
CA PRO A 50 18.16 2.31 -7.51
C PRO A 50 18.31 0.79 -7.61
N LYS A 51 19.04 0.15 -6.69
CA LYS A 51 19.19 -1.31 -6.66
C LYS A 51 17.90 -2.03 -6.25
N HIS A 52 17.01 -1.35 -5.54
CA HIS A 52 15.85 -1.96 -4.88
C HIS A 52 14.51 -1.67 -5.57
N PHE A 53 14.52 -1.02 -6.75
CA PHE A 53 13.32 -0.85 -7.57
C PHE A 53 13.64 -1.00 -9.06
N LYS A 54 12.60 -1.30 -9.86
CA LYS A 54 12.69 -1.34 -11.34
C LYS A 54 11.65 -0.41 -11.94
N GLY A 55 12.03 0.30 -13.00
CA GLY A 55 11.16 1.28 -13.65
C GLY A 55 10.99 2.56 -12.81
N ASP A 56 9.98 3.34 -13.16
CA ASP A 56 9.71 4.63 -12.53
C ASP A 56 8.67 4.54 -11.42
N HIS A 57 8.85 5.37 -10.39
CA HIS A 57 7.87 5.51 -9.33
C HIS A 57 6.62 6.24 -9.82
N THR A 58 5.45 5.72 -9.45
CA THR A 58 4.19 6.44 -9.65
C THR A 58 3.86 7.24 -8.40
N TYR A 59 3.76 8.56 -8.55
CA TYR A 59 3.46 9.47 -7.45
C TYR A 59 1.95 9.73 -7.37
N VAL A 60 1.41 9.68 -6.15
CA VAL A 60 -0.01 9.95 -5.86
C VAL A 60 -0.13 10.97 -4.74
N HIS A 61 -1.22 11.74 -4.76
CA HIS A 61 -1.48 12.75 -3.73
C HIS A 61 -1.95 12.13 -2.42
N VAL A 62 -1.43 12.65 -1.30
CA VAL A 62 -1.92 12.34 0.04
C VAL A 62 -3.29 12.99 0.23
N SER A 63 -4.33 12.19 0.48
CA SER A 63 -5.71 12.67 0.61
C SER A 63 -6.05 13.20 2.00
N ARG A 64 -5.38 12.73 3.05
CA ARG A 64 -5.51 13.23 4.43
C ARG A 64 -4.15 13.36 5.10
N LYS A 65 -3.80 14.56 5.53
CA LYS A 65 -2.56 14.80 6.28
C LYS A 65 -2.64 14.18 7.68
N GLY A 66 -1.51 13.67 8.17
CA GLY A 66 -1.40 12.95 9.44
C GLY A 66 -1.34 11.42 9.29
N TYR A 67 -1.76 10.91 8.13
CA TYR A 67 -1.56 9.52 7.71
C TYR A 67 -0.93 9.53 6.32
N TRP A 68 -0.23 8.45 5.96
CA TRP A 68 0.13 8.19 4.57
C TRP A 68 -1.08 7.62 3.84
N GLN A 69 -2.15 8.42 3.77
CA GLN A 69 -3.41 8.06 3.16
C GLN A 69 -3.45 8.55 1.70
N ILE A 70 -3.75 7.65 0.78
CA ILE A 70 -3.85 7.91 -0.66
C ILE A 70 -5.24 7.52 -1.16
N ASN A 71 -5.66 8.09 -2.29
CA ASN A 71 -6.87 7.63 -2.97
C ASN A 71 -6.50 6.51 -3.95
N THR A 72 -7.13 5.37 -3.80
CA THR A 72 -7.01 4.21 -4.68
C THR A 72 -8.25 4.09 -5.57
N ARG A 73 -8.06 3.41 -6.70
CA ARG A 73 -9.17 2.97 -7.54
C ARG A 73 -9.69 1.64 -7.03
N ASP A 74 -10.17 0.79 -7.92
CA ASP A 74 -10.74 -0.48 -7.56
C ASP A 74 -9.69 -1.53 -7.16
N LEU A 75 -10.10 -2.49 -6.35
CA LEU A 75 -9.32 -3.71 -6.08
C LEU A 75 -9.78 -4.79 -7.05
N LEU A 76 -8.81 -5.29 -7.82
CA LEU A 76 -9.04 -6.33 -8.82
C LEU A 76 -8.45 -7.66 -8.31
N THR A 77 -9.25 -8.71 -8.39
CA THR A 77 -8.83 -10.09 -8.13
C THR A 77 -8.91 -10.86 -9.43
N ASP A 78 -7.81 -11.43 -9.90
CA ASP A 78 -7.71 -12.10 -11.20
C ASP A 78 -8.29 -11.26 -12.37
N GLY A 79 -7.97 -9.96 -12.38
CA GLY A 79 -8.47 -9.01 -13.39
C GLY A 79 -9.93 -8.60 -13.25
N HIS A 80 -10.68 -9.16 -12.30
CA HIS A 80 -12.08 -8.87 -12.05
C HIS A 80 -12.27 -7.91 -10.88
N SER A 81 -13.16 -6.94 -11.05
CA SER A 81 -13.55 -6.01 -9.99
C SER A 81 -14.17 -6.74 -8.81
N THR A 82 -13.72 -6.41 -7.60
CA THR A 82 -14.42 -6.82 -6.36
C THR A 82 -15.71 -6.04 -6.15
N GLY A 83 -15.91 -4.91 -6.84
CA GLY A 83 -17.08 -4.04 -6.74
C GLY A 83 -17.10 -3.13 -5.51
N PHE A 84 -16.35 -3.48 -4.46
CA PHE A 84 -16.30 -2.73 -3.21
C PHE A 84 -15.63 -1.36 -3.36
N TYR A 85 -14.62 -1.26 -4.23
CA TYR A 85 -13.85 -0.02 -4.46
C TYR A 85 -14.05 0.53 -5.87
N ALA A 86 -15.11 0.13 -6.57
CA ALA A 86 -15.42 0.57 -7.93
C ALA A 86 -15.60 2.10 -8.04
N LYS A 87 -15.97 2.77 -6.95
CA LYS A 87 -16.08 4.24 -6.85
C LYS A 87 -14.81 4.92 -6.33
N GLY A 88 -13.74 4.15 -6.13
CA GLY A 88 -12.54 4.54 -5.41
C GLY A 88 -12.71 4.46 -3.89
N CYS A 89 -11.57 4.38 -3.21
CA CYS A 89 -11.47 4.31 -1.76
C CYS A 89 -10.21 5.03 -1.28
N ALA A 90 -10.12 5.36 0.01
CA ALA A 90 -8.85 5.78 0.60
C ALA A 90 -8.11 4.59 1.22
N ALA A 91 -6.83 4.45 0.92
CA ALA A 91 -5.97 3.44 1.54
C ALA A 91 -4.88 4.10 2.38
N THR A 92 -4.47 3.47 3.46
CA THR A 92 -3.29 3.87 4.22
C THR A 92 -2.12 2.99 3.83
N VAL A 93 -0.97 3.61 3.61
CA VAL A 93 0.29 2.90 3.44
C VAL A 93 0.95 2.79 4.82
N ASP A 94 1.11 1.56 5.32
CA ASP A 94 1.69 1.31 6.63
C ASP A 94 2.73 0.19 6.61
N SER A 95 4.00 0.57 6.71
CA SER A 95 5.12 -0.38 6.76
C SER A 95 5.14 -1.21 8.05
N ARG A 96 4.31 -0.90 9.04
CA ARG A 96 4.20 -1.65 10.30
C ARG A 96 3.15 -2.76 10.26
N THR A 97 2.31 -2.80 9.23
CA THR A 97 1.36 -3.88 9.03
C THR A 97 2.00 -4.92 8.11
N SER A 98 2.01 -6.20 8.50
CA SER A 98 2.57 -7.27 7.66
C SER A 98 1.63 -7.77 6.57
N LEU A 99 0.32 -7.64 6.78
CA LEU A 99 -0.73 -8.16 5.91
C LEU A 99 -1.56 -7.03 5.31
N LEU A 100 -2.11 -7.27 4.12
CA LEU A 100 -3.19 -6.44 3.59
C LEU A 100 -4.42 -6.59 4.50
N ALA A 101 -4.82 -5.50 5.15
CA ALA A 101 -6.00 -5.47 5.99
C ALA A 101 -7.15 -4.82 5.23
N ASP A 102 -8.27 -5.53 5.10
CA ASP A 102 -9.45 -5.10 4.36
C ASP A 102 -10.74 -5.48 5.11
N PRO A 103 -11.91 -4.87 4.77
CA PRO A 103 -13.20 -5.34 5.24
C PRO A 103 -13.41 -6.84 5.02
N THR A 104 -14.02 -7.51 6.01
CA THR A 104 -14.21 -8.98 6.01
C THR A 104 -14.86 -9.51 4.74
N ALA A 105 -15.81 -8.77 4.14
CA ALA A 105 -16.47 -9.19 2.91
C ALA A 105 -15.49 -9.28 1.71
N ILE A 106 -14.53 -8.36 1.63
CA ILE A 106 -13.49 -8.36 0.58
C ILE A 106 -12.50 -9.48 0.84
N VAL A 107 -12.04 -9.63 2.09
CA VAL A 107 -11.11 -10.70 2.47
C VAL A 107 -11.72 -12.07 2.16
N ALA A 108 -13.00 -12.29 2.48
CA ALA A 108 -13.69 -13.53 2.15
C ALA A 108 -13.78 -13.79 0.65
N GLN A 109 -14.07 -12.76 -0.16
CA GLN A 109 -14.10 -12.88 -1.62
C GLN A 109 -12.71 -13.21 -2.19
N VAL A 110 -11.67 -12.54 -1.71
CA VAL A 110 -10.29 -12.78 -2.14
C VAL A 110 -9.84 -14.18 -1.74
N ASN A 111 -10.05 -14.59 -0.49
CA ASN A 111 -9.70 -15.91 0.00
C ASN A 111 -10.40 -17.01 -0.79
N HIS A 112 -11.70 -16.85 -1.07
CA HIS A 112 -12.44 -17.80 -1.91
C HIS A 112 -11.88 -17.86 -3.33
N ALA A 113 -11.47 -16.72 -3.91
CA ALA A 113 -10.91 -16.68 -5.27
C ALA A 113 -9.53 -17.35 -5.39
N ILE A 114 -8.77 -17.43 -4.31
CA ILE A 114 -7.44 -18.08 -4.26
C ILE A 114 -7.46 -19.45 -3.57
N GLU A 115 -8.65 -19.98 -3.26
CA GLU A 115 -8.83 -21.26 -2.54
C GLU A 115 -8.11 -21.30 -1.17
N ALA A 116 -8.06 -20.15 -0.48
CA ALA A 116 -7.55 -20.04 0.88
C ALA A 116 -8.67 -20.20 1.91
N GLU A 117 -8.34 -20.88 3.01
CA GLU A 117 -9.24 -21.17 4.14
C GLU A 117 -9.24 -20.04 5.20
#